data_AF-Q3AY98-F1
#
_entry.id   AF-Q3AY98-F1
#
_cell.length_a   1.000
_cell.length_b   1.000
_cell.length_c   1.000
_cell.angle_alpha   90.00
_cell.angle_beta   90.00
_cell.angle_gamma   90.00
#
_symmetry.space_group_name_H-M   'P 1'
#
loop_
_entity.id
_entity.type
_entity.pdbx_description
1 polymer ?
#
loop_
_entity_poly.entity_id
_entity_poly.type
_entity_poly.pdbx_seq_one_letter_code
_entity_poly.pdbx_strand_id
1 'polypeptide(L)' 'MSQVTVGENEGIESALRRFKRSVAKAGIFSDLRRIRHHETPVEKYKRKLKQRSRNRRR' A
#
# COMPACT_ATOMS: atom_id res chain seq x y z
N MET A 1 -2.15 5.59 -6.98
CA MET A 1 -0.93 6.23 -7.52
C MET A 1 -0.28 7.03 -6.41
N SER A 2 1.06 7.05 -6.34
CA SER A 2 1.82 7.81 -5.33
C SER A 2 2.73 8.81 -6.05
N GLN A 3 2.39 10.10 -5.96
CA GLN A 3 3.22 11.20 -6.47
C GLN A 3 3.82 11.97 -5.28
N VAL A 4 5.09 12.33 -5.40
CA VAL A 4 5.80 13.17 -4.43
C VAL A 4 6.57 14.23 -5.22
N THR A 5 6.22 15.48 -5.00
CA THR A 5 6.98 16.63 -5.53
C THR A 5 8.17 16.90 -4.60
N VAL A 6 9.36 17.05 -5.18
CA VAL A 6 10.61 17.35 -4.48
C VAL A 6 10.77 18.86 -4.40
N GLY A 7 11.15 19.38 -3.24
CA GLY A 7 11.42 20.81 -3.05
C GLY A 7 12.81 21.20 -3.55
N GLU A 8 13.04 22.49 -3.85
CA GLU A 8 14.29 23.00 -4.44
C GLU A 8 15.55 22.69 -3.60
N ASN A 9 15.42 22.61 -2.27
CA ASN A 9 16.51 22.33 -1.33
C ASN A 9 16.27 21.03 -0.52
N GLU A 10 15.50 20.09 -1.05
CA GLU A 10 15.24 18.83 -0.36
C GLU A 10 16.34 17.78 -0.65
N GLY A 11 16.99 17.29 0.41
CA GLY A 11 17.90 16.15 0.30
C GLY A 11 17.19 14.89 -0.19
N ILE A 12 17.86 14.11 -1.06
CA ILE A 12 17.33 12.89 -1.70
C ILE A 12 16.71 11.91 -0.68
N GLU A 13 17.36 11.70 0.47
CA GLU A 13 16.87 10.81 1.53
C GLU A 13 15.51 11.22 2.09
N SER A 14 15.25 12.54 2.23
CA SER A 14 13.95 13.05 2.67
C SER A 14 12.87 12.75 1.63
N ALA A 15 13.15 13.03 0.36
CA ALA A 15 12.23 12.77 -0.74
C ALA A 15 11.89 11.28 -0.84
N LEU A 16 12.90 10.40 -0.76
CA LEU A 16 12.73 8.95 -0.78
C LEU A 16 11.92 8.45 0.41
N ARG A 17 12.13 8.99 1.62
CA ARG A 17 11.35 8.63 2.81
C ARG A 17 9.87 8.99 2.63
N ARG A 18 9.56 10.17 2.09
CA ARG A 18 8.17 10.58 1.79
C ARG A 18 7.56 9.70 0.70
N PHE A 19 8.32 9.39 -0.35
CA PHE A 19 7.88 8.49 -1.41
C PHE A 19 7.56 7.08 -0.89
N LYS A 20 8.47 6.48 -0.10
CA LYS A 20 8.23 5.16 0.52
C LYS A 20 6.97 5.15 1.37
N ARG A 21 6.73 6.20 2.17
CA ARG A 21 5.48 6.35 2.95
C ARG A 21 4.25 6.49 2.05
N SER A 22 4.32 7.27 0.97
CA SER A 22 3.24 7.45 0.01
C SER A 22 2.88 6.13 -0.70
N VAL A 23 3.87 5.37 -1.16
CA VAL A 23 3.70 4.03 -1.76
C VAL A 23 3.07 3.05 -0.77
N ALA A 24 3.54 3.06 0.49
CA ALA A 24 3.01 2.19 1.54
C ALA A 24 1.54 2.54 1.88
N LYS A 25 1.22 3.83 2.00
CA LYS A 25 -0.15 4.31 2.26
C LYS A 25 -1.09 3.98 1.11
N ALA A 26 -0.62 4.07 -0.13
CA ALA A 26 -1.39 3.72 -1.32
C ALA A 26 -1.63 2.20 -1.45
N GLY A 27 -0.94 1.35 -0.67
CA GLY A 27 -1.17 -0.10 -0.69
C GLY A 27 -0.74 -0.80 -1.99
N ILE A 28 0.11 -0.16 -2.80
CA ILE A 28 0.47 -0.64 -4.15
C ILE A 28 1.02 -2.07 -4.09
N PHE A 29 1.97 -2.35 -3.19
CA PHE A 29 2.53 -3.70 -3.07
C PHE A 29 1.52 -4.74 -2.57
N SER A 30 0.58 -4.37 -1.70
CA SER A 30 -0.48 -5.29 -1.28
C SER A 30 -1.44 -5.61 -2.41
N ASP A 31 -1.73 -4.64 -3.29
CA ASP A 31 -2.54 -4.87 -4.48
C ASP A 31 -1.80 -5.74 -5.50
N LEU A 32 -0.53 -5.47 -5.78
CA LEU A 32 0.29 -6.29 -6.67
C LEU A 32 0.35 -7.76 -6.20
N ARG A 33 0.50 -8.00 -4.89
CA ARG A 33 0.46 -9.36 -4.32
C ARG A 33 -0.89 -10.04 -4.48
N ARG A 34 -1.98 -9.27 -4.37
CA ARG A 34 -3.35 -9.77 -4.49
C ARG A 34 -3.71 -10.13 -5.94
N ILE A 35 -3.27 -9.34 -6.92
CA ILE A 35 -3.61 -9.55 -8.34
C ILE A 35 -2.69 -10.54 -9.06
N ARG A 36 -1.56 -10.93 -8.44
CA ARG A 36 -0.59 -11.86 -9.03
C ARG A 36 -1.23 -13.16 -9.52
N HIS A 37 -2.26 -13.63 -8.83
CA HIS A 37 -3.06 -14.78 -9.22
C HIS A 37 -4.54 -14.44 -9.05
N HIS A 38 -5.40 -15.15 -9.78
CA HIS A 38 -6.84 -15.02 -9.60
C HIS A 38 -7.25 -15.49 -8.19
N GLU A 39 -8.18 -14.76 -7.57
CA GLU A 39 -8.73 -15.06 -6.25
C GLU A 39 -10.20 -15.48 -6.42
N THR A 40 -10.55 -16.68 -5.97
CA THR A 40 -11.94 -17.16 -5.95
C THR A 40 -12.83 -16.30 -5.04
N PRO A 41 -14.17 -16.33 -5.22
CA PRO A 41 -15.07 -15.56 -4.34
C PRO A 41 -14.89 -15.86 -2.84
N VAL A 42 -14.60 -17.12 -2.49
CA VAL A 42 -14.36 -17.56 -1.11
C VAL A 42 -13.05 -16.99 -0.55
N GLU A 43 -11.97 -17.04 -1.33
CA GLU A 43 -10.68 -16.47 -0.93
C GLU A 43 -10.79 -14.95 -0.74
N LYS A 44 -11.48 -14.27 -1.66
CA LYS A 44 -11.78 -12.83 -1.58
C LYS A 44 -12.55 -12.48 -0.31
N TYR A 45 -13.52 -13.30 0.08
CA TYR A 45 -14.24 -13.13 1.34
C TYR A 45 -13.32 -13.31 2.57
N LYS A 46 -12.55 -14.40 2.62
CA LYS A 46 -11.59 -14.68 3.71
C LYS A 46 -10.56 -13.55 3.87
N ARG A 47 -10.01 -13.04 2.76
CA ARG A 47 -9.07 -11.92 2.76
C ARG A 47 -9.71 -10.63 3.29
N LYS A 48 -10.92 -10.29 2.84
CA LYS A 48 -11.65 -9.10 3.32
C LYS A 48 -11.98 -9.19 4.82
N LEU A 49 -12.38 -10.37 5.33
CA LEU A 49 -12.58 -10.58 6.77
C LEU A 49 -11.29 -10.35 7.57
N LYS A 50 -10.17 -10.93 7.12
CA LYS A 50 -8.85 -10.75 7.76
C LYS A 50 -8.42 -9.29 7.76
N GLN A 51 -8.65 -8.57 6.65
CA GLN A 51 -8.35 -7.14 6.56
C GLN A 51 -9.20 -6.31 7.54
N ARG A 52 -10.51 -6.58 7.63
CA ARG A 52 -11.41 -5.91 8.59
C ARG A 52 -10.97 -6.15 10.04
N SER A 53 -10.62 -7.40 10.38
CA SER A 53 -10.11 -7.74 11.72
C SER A 53 -8.83 -6.98 12.06
N ARG A 54 -7.88 -6.89 11.12
CA ARG A 54 -6.63 -6.11 11.30
C ARG A 54 -6.90 -4.62 11.49
N ASN A 55 -7.83 -4.04 10.74
CA ASN A 55 -8.17 -2.63 10.84
C ASN A 55 -8.85 -2.28 12.17
N ARG A 56 -9.56 -3.22 12.81
CA ARG A 56 -10.16 -3.02 14.14
C ARG A 56 -9.16 -3.06 15.30
N ARG A 57 -7.99 -3.66 15.08
CA ARG A 57 -6.92 -3.77 16.10
C ARG A 57 -5.94 -2.59 16.06
N ARG A 58 -6.08 -1.70 15.09
CA ARG A 58 -5.27 -0.49 14.90
C ARG A 58 -6.09 0.72 15.30
#